data_AF-A0A0H2UHJ1-F1
#
_entry.id   AF-A0A0H2UHJ1-F1
#
_cell.length_a   1.000
_cell.length_b   1.000
_cell.length_c   1.000
_cell.angle_alpha   90.00
_cell.angle_beta   90.00
_cell.angle_gamma   90.00
#
_symmetry.space_group_name_H-M   'P 1'
#
loop_
_entity.id
_entity.type
_entity.pdbx_description
1 polymer ?
#
loop_
_entity_poly.entity_id
_entity_poly.type
_entity_poly.pdbx_seq_one_letter_code
_entity_poly.pdbx_strand_id
1 'polypeptide(L)'
;MLGLHCSCQTLCGSLALSKKMAAKTGSQLERSISTIINVFHQYSRKYGHPDTLNKAEFKEMVNKDLPNFLKREKRNENLLRDIMEDLDTNQDNQLSFEECMMLMGKLIFACHEKLHENNPRGHDHSHGKGCGK
;
A
#
# COMPACT_ATOMS: atom_id res chain seq x y z
N MET A 1 -13.62 -50.34 -16.91
CA MET A 1 -13.18 -49.01 -17.37
C MET A 1 -14.37 -48.08 -17.37
N LEU A 2 -14.26 -46.93 -16.70
CA LEU A 2 -14.83 -45.62 -17.05
C LEU A 2 -14.54 -44.69 -15.86
N GLY A 3 -13.48 -43.89 -15.99
CA GLY A 3 -13.07 -42.91 -14.99
C GLY A 3 -13.91 -41.64 -15.10
N LEU A 4 -14.38 -41.13 -13.97
CA LEU A 4 -14.88 -39.76 -13.85
C LEU A 4 -13.68 -38.82 -13.68
N HIS A 5 -13.41 -37.99 -14.68
CA HIS A 5 -12.61 -36.79 -14.53
C HIS A 5 -13.57 -35.59 -14.51
N CYS A 6 -13.74 -34.98 -13.34
CA CYS A 6 -14.57 -33.79 -13.17
C CYS A 6 -13.67 -32.55 -13.32
N SER A 7 -13.86 -31.81 -14.41
CA SER A 7 -13.08 -30.63 -14.79
C SER A 7 -13.26 -29.46 -13.81
N CYS A 8 -12.27 -29.22 -12.96
CA CYS A 8 -12.19 -28.04 -12.09
C CYS A 8 -11.09 -27.08 -12.57
N GLN A 9 -11.27 -26.39 -13.71
CA GLN A 9 -10.28 -25.39 -14.16
C GLN A 9 -10.81 -24.08 -14.75
N THR A 10 -12.12 -23.85 -14.91
CA THR A 10 -12.58 -22.66 -15.68
C THR A 10 -13.05 -21.47 -14.83
N LEU A 11 -13.11 -21.56 -13.50
CA LEU A 11 -13.66 -20.49 -12.65
C LEU A 11 -12.65 -19.44 -12.14
N CYS A 12 -11.34 -19.63 -12.37
CA CYS A 12 -10.32 -18.68 -11.87
C CYS A 12 -10.17 -17.43 -12.77
N GLY A 13 -10.52 -17.53 -14.06
CA GLY A 13 -10.31 -16.45 -15.04
C GLY A 13 -11.35 -15.31 -14.99
N SER A 14 -12.60 -15.62 -14.65
CA SER A 14 -13.72 -14.67 -14.70
C SER A 14 -13.69 -13.64 -13.55
N LEU A 15 -13.26 -14.06 -12.34
CA LEU A 15 -13.09 -13.16 -11.19
C LEU A 15 -11.96 -12.13 -11.41
N ALA A 16 -10.87 -12.53 -12.06
CA ALA A 16 -9.76 -11.63 -12.37
C ALA A 16 -10.10 -10.58 -13.43
N LEU A 17 -10.96 -10.92 -14.39
CA LEU A 17 -11.40 -10.00 -15.45
C LEU A 17 -12.41 -8.97 -14.93
N SER A 18 -13.33 -9.37 -14.04
CA SER A 18 -14.30 -8.45 -13.44
C SER A 18 -13.64 -7.41 -12.54
N LYS A 19 -12.56 -7.77 -11.83
CA LYS A 19 -11.78 -6.84 -11.00
C LYS A 19 -11.01 -5.79 -11.83
N LYS A 20 -10.58 -6.15 -13.05
CA LYS A 20 -9.85 -5.26 -13.96
C LYS A 20 -10.75 -4.22 -14.65
N MET A 21 -12.03 -4.51 -14.85
CA MET A 21 -12.95 -3.62 -15.58
C MET A 21 -13.56 -2.52 -14.71
N ALA A 22 -13.69 -2.73 -13.39
CA ALA A 22 -14.25 -1.71 -12.47
C ALA A 22 -13.29 -0.55 -12.16
N ALA A 23 -11.98 -0.70 -12.40
CA ALA A 23 -10.98 0.32 -12.06
C ALA A 23 -10.87 1.49 -13.07
N LYS A 24 -11.61 1.45 -14.20
CA LYS A 24 -11.40 2.39 -15.32
C LYS A 24 -12.32 3.63 -15.34
N THR A 25 -13.26 3.78 -14.41
CA THR A 25 -14.33 4.81 -14.50
C THR A 25 -14.30 5.93 -13.46
N GLY A 26 -13.35 5.96 -12.52
CA GLY A 26 -13.20 7.07 -11.55
C GLY A 26 -12.23 8.17 -12.00
N SER A 27 -12.33 9.38 -11.44
CA SER A 27 -11.33 10.45 -11.53
C SER A 27 -9.94 10.00 -11.05
N GLN A 28 -8.89 10.79 -11.31
CA GLN A 28 -7.54 10.43 -10.86
C GLN A 28 -7.46 10.27 -9.34
N LEU A 29 -8.14 11.15 -8.58
CA LEU A 29 -8.14 11.08 -7.11
C LEU A 29 -8.87 9.83 -6.61
N GLU A 30 -10.04 9.52 -7.16
CA GLU A 30 -10.80 8.31 -6.79
C GLU A 30 -10.01 7.04 -7.09
N ARG A 31 -9.28 7.00 -8.21
CA ARG A 31 -8.39 5.88 -8.54
C ARG A 31 -7.21 5.78 -7.58
N SER A 32 -6.62 6.90 -7.16
CA SER A 32 -5.54 6.92 -6.17
C SER A 32 -6.02 6.41 -4.82
N ILE A 33 -7.18 6.87 -4.34
CA ILE A 33 -7.80 6.38 -3.09
C ILE A 33 -8.09 4.88 -3.20
N SER A 34 -8.70 4.45 -4.31
CA SER A 34 -8.96 3.03 -4.57
C SER A 34 -7.67 2.21 -4.60
N THR A 35 -6.57 2.77 -5.09
CA THR A 35 -5.26 2.11 -5.12
C THR A 35 -4.72 1.89 -3.71
N ILE A 36 -4.81 2.89 -2.84
CA ILE A 36 -4.38 2.78 -1.43
C ILE A 36 -5.14 1.63 -0.73
N ILE A 37 -6.47 1.62 -0.85
CA ILE A 37 -7.33 0.57 -0.26
C ILE A 37 -6.98 -0.81 -0.84
N ASN A 38 -6.82 -0.90 -2.16
CA ASN A 38 -6.51 -2.17 -2.81
C ASN A 38 -5.13 -2.73 -2.42
N VAL A 39 -4.13 -1.86 -2.27
CA VAL A 39 -2.78 -2.26 -1.80
C VAL A 39 -2.87 -2.74 -0.35
N PHE A 40 -3.54 -2.03 0.55
CA PHE A 40 -3.74 -2.50 1.93
C PHE A 40 -4.34 -3.92 1.95
N HIS A 41 -5.45 -4.14 1.24
CA HIS A 41 -6.10 -5.44 1.18
C HIS A 41 -5.36 -6.49 0.33
N GLN A 42 -4.33 -6.11 -0.43
CA GLN A 42 -3.45 -7.07 -1.09
C GLN A 42 -2.57 -7.78 -0.05
N TYR A 43 -2.25 -7.10 1.06
CA TYR A 43 -1.42 -7.64 2.14
C TYR A 43 -2.26 -8.17 3.30
N SER A 44 -3.30 -7.48 3.77
CA SER A 44 -4.11 -7.88 4.94
C SER A 44 -4.81 -9.23 4.79
N ARG A 45 -5.02 -9.69 3.57
CA ARG A 45 -5.72 -10.95 3.28
C ARG A 45 -4.81 -12.17 3.22
N LYS A 46 -3.53 -12.05 3.59
CA LYS A 46 -2.58 -13.16 3.46
C LYS A 46 -2.62 -14.08 4.66
N TYR A 47 -2.69 -13.54 5.87
CA TYR A 47 -2.56 -14.28 7.11
C TYR A 47 -3.40 -13.64 8.23
N GLY A 48 -4.12 -14.46 9.00
CA GLY A 48 -4.89 -13.97 10.14
C GLY A 48 -6.16 -13.24 9.73
N HIS A 49 -6.40 -12.05 10.30
CA HIS A 49 -7.62 -11.30 10.09
C HIS A 49 -7.57 -10.52 8.76
N PRO A 50 -8.58 -10.66 7.87
CA PRO A 50 -8.49 -10.20 6.47
C PRO A 50 -8.51 -8.67 6.28
N ASP A 51 -8.77 -7.92 7.35
CA ASP A 51 -8.92 -6.46 7.34
C ASP A 51 -7.97 -5.73 8.30
N THR A 52 -6.88 -6.40 8.67
CA THR A 52 -5.79 -5.82 9.45
C THR A 52 -4.46 -6.30 8.90
N LEU A 53 -3.39 -5.55 9.13
CA LEU A 53 -2.03 -5.98 8.80
C LEU A 53 -1.34 -6.47 10.06
N ASN A 54 -0.94 -7.73 10.08
CA ASN A 54 0.04 -8.17 11.07
C ASN A 54 1.46 -7.68 10.70
N LYS A 55 2.42 -7.91 11.60
CA LYS A 55 3.81 -7.46 11.43
C LYS A 55 4.48 -7.93 10.14
N ALA A 56 4.23 -9.17 9.72
CA ALA A 56 4.84 -9.72 8.51
C ALA A 56 4.23 -9.09 7.25
N GLU A 57 2.92 -8.89 7.23
CA GLU A 57 2.19 -8.26 6.12
C GLU A 57 2.56 -6.79 5.98
N PHE A 58 2.60 -6.04 7.09
CA PHE A 58 3.03 -4.65 7.10
C PHE A 58 4.46 -4.50 6.58
N LYS A 59 5.38 -5.36 7.05
CA LYS A 59 6.76 -5.40 6.55
C LYS A 59 6.83 -5.65 5.05
N GLU A 60 6.02 -6.58 4.53
CA GLU A 60 6.00 -6.88 3.12
C GLU A 60 5.48 -5.69 2.29
N MET A 61 4.39 -5.04 2.74
CA MET A 61 3.82 -3.86 2.09
C MET A 61 4.83 -2.72 2.04
N VAL A 62 5.49 -2.38 3.15
CA VAL A 62 6.53 -1.34 3.20
C VAL A 62 7.66 -1.66 2.22
N ASN A 63 8.07 -2.92 2.16
CA ASN A 63 9.19 -3.34 1.32
C ASN A 63 8.91 -3.28 -0.18
N LYS A 64 7.66 -3.52 -0.60
CA LYS A 64 7.25 -3.64 -2.00
C LYS A 64 6.61 -2.38 -2.55
N ASP A 65 5.72 -1.74 -1.80
CA ASP A 65 4.92 -0.61 -2.27
C ASP A 65 5.38 0.75 -1.73
N LEU A 66 6.19 0.77 -0.66
CA LEU A 66 6.84 1.98 -0.14
C LEU A 66 8.39 1.95 -0.21
N PRO A 67 9.02 1.35 -1.24
CA PRO A 67 10.46 1.08 -1.25
C PRO A 67 11.32 2.35 -1.25
N ASN A 68 10.72 3.49 -1.61
CA ASN A 68 11.39 4.77 -1.78
C ASN A 68 11.14 5.75 -0.63
N PHE A 69 9.97 5.67 -0.01
CA PHE A 69 9.58 6.54 1.09
C PHE A 69 10.17 6.07 2.42
N LEU A 70 10.27 4.76 2.60
CA LEU A 70 10.76 4.12 3.82
C LEU A 70 12.08 3.37 3.58
N LYS A 71 13.00 3.98 2.81
CA LYS A 71 14.27 3.35 2.40
C LYS A 71 15.14 2.93 3.58
N ARG A 72 15.15 3.72 4.66
CA ARG A 72 15.99 3.47 5.84
C ARG A 72 15.38 2.39 6.74
N GLU A 73 14.08 2.50 6.95
CA GLU A 73 13.24 1.67 7.80
C GLU A 73 13.14 0.25 7.22
N LYS A 74 13.05 0.12 5.89
CA LYS A 74 13.16 -1.17 5.18
C LYS A 74 14.42 -1.96 5.55
N ARG A 75 15.56 -1.28 5.80
CA ARG A 75 16.84 -1.93 6.10
C ARG A 75 17.05 -2.19 7.59
N ASN A 76 16.17 -1.67 8.44
CA ASN A 76 16.30 -1.74 9.88
C ASN A 76 15.01 -2.26 10.51
N GLU A 77 15.00 -3.54 10.88
CA GLU A 77 13.83 -4.19 11.46
C GLU A 77 13.36 -3.54 12.77
N ASN A 78 14.26 -2.92 13.54
CA ASN A 78 13.89 -2.21 14.75
C ASN A 78 13.08 -0.97 14.42
N LEU A 79 13.52 -0.14 13.46
CA LEU A 79 12.75 1.06 13.04
C LEU A 79 11.37 0.69 12.50
N LEU A 80 11.27 -0.43 11.77
CA LEU A 80 9.99 -0.89 11.26
C LEU A 80 9.06 -1.37 12.38
N ARG A 81 9.61 -2.04 13.40
CA ARG A 81 8.87 -2.43 14.60
C ARG A 81 8.39 -1.19 15.34
N ASP A 82 9.26 -0.22 15.56
CA ASP A 82 8.93 1.02 16.28
C ASP A 82 7.80 1.77 15.54
N ILE A 83 7.83 1.83 14.20
CA ILE A 83 6.72 2.39 13.41
C ILE A 83 5.42 1.60 13.61
N MET A 84 5.48 0.28 13.65
CA MET A 84 4.28 -0.53 13.88
C MET A 84 3.70 -0.28 15.27
N GLU A 85 4.55 -0.26 16.30
CA GLU A 85 4.15 0.04 17.68
C GLU A 85 3.56 1.45 17.81
N ASP A 86 4.11 2.44 17.10
CA ASP A 86 3.59 3.81 17.07
C ASP A 86 2.22 3.93 16.38
N LEU A 87 1.90 3.02 15.46
CA LEU A 87 0.64 3.03 14.70
C LEU A 87 -0.44 2.15 15.35
N ASP A 88 -0.05 1.10 16.07
CA ASP A 88 -0.93 0.16 16.78
C ASP A 88 -1.47 0.81 18.08
N THR A 89 -2.45 1.70 17.90
CA THR A 89 -3.00 2.52 18.97
C THR A 89 -3.87 1.72 19.94
N ASN A 90 -4.50 0.64 19.45
CA ASN A 90 -5.33 -0.24 20.27
C ASN A 90 -4.53 -1.39 20.92
N GLN A 91 -3.24 -1.54 20.58
CA GLN A 91 -2.29 -2.51 21.11
C GLN A 91 -2.69 -3.97 20.85
N ASP A 92 -3.32 -4.25 19.71
CA ASP A 92 -3.75 -5.60 19.34
C ASP A 92 -2.70 -6.37 18.50
N ASN A 93 -1.53 -5.77 18.25
CA ASN A 93 -0.42 -6.27 17.43
C ASN A 93 -0.76 -6.41 15.94
N GLN A 94 -1.79 -5.71 15.48
CA GLN A 94 -2.18 -5.59 14.08
C GLN A 94 -2.46 -4.12 13.78
N LEU A 95 -2.53 -3.78 12.49
CA LEU A 95 -2.88 -2.44 12.05
C LEU A 95 -4.20 -2.49 11.30
N SER A 96 -5.22 -1.84 11.84
CA SER A 96 -6.45 -1.52 11.11
C SER A 96 -6.18 -0.61 9.91
N PHE A 97 -7.17 -0.45 9.03
CA PHE A 97 -7.04 0.48 7.92
C PHE A 97 -6.86 1.92 8.42
N GLU A 98 -7.58 2.32 9.47
CA GLU A 98 -7.46 3.63 10.10
C GLU A 98 -6.04 3.90 10.62
N GLU A 99 -5.44 2.93 11.33
CA GLU A 99 -4.08 3.05 11.85
C GLU A 99 -3.04 3.08 10.73
N CYS A 100 -3.22 2.30 9.67
CA CYS A 100 -2.36 2.36 8.49
C CYS A 100 -2.44 3.72 7.78
N MET A 101 -3.63 4.34 7.74
CA MET A 101 -3.83 5.65 7.11
C MET A 101 -3.11 6.78 7.84
N MET A 102 -2.79 6.64 9.13
CA MET A 102 -1.92 7.59 9.85
C MET A 102 -0.52 7.65 9.23
N LEU A 103 0.06 6.51 8.83
CA LEU A 103 1.32 6.48 8.08
C LEU A 103 1.17 7.15 6.71
N MET A 104 0.11 6.86 5.97
CA MET A 104 -0.14 7.45 4.65
C MET A 104 -0.23 8.97 4.74
N GLY A 105 -0.93 9.50 5.75
CA GLY A 105 -1.00 10.94 6.02
C GLY A 105 0.37 11.56 6.27
N LYS A 106 1.20 10.94 7.13
CA LYS A 106 2.59 11.38 7.38
C LYS A 106 3.43 11.39 6.09
N LEU A 107 3.31 10.36 5.26
CA LEU A 107 4.03 10.25 3.99
C LEU A 107 3.58 11.29 2.95
N ILE A 108 2.28 11.55 2.84
CA ILE A 108 1.72 12.58 1.96
C ILE A 108 2.24 13.95 2.37
N PHE A 109 2.21 14.27 3.66
CA PHE A 109 2.74 15.53 4.19
C PHE A 109 4.24 15.67 3.89
N ALA A 110 5.05 14.66 4.21
CA ALA A 110 6.49 14.67 3.92
C ALA A 110 6.78 14.80 2.41
N CYS A 111 5.98 14.17 1.55
CA CYS A 111 6.08 14.31 0.11
C CYS A 111 5.76 15.74 -0.35
N HIS A 112 4.70 16.35 0.20
CA HIS A 112 4.31 17.73 -0.08
C HIS A 112 5.40 18.73 0.30
N GLU A 113 5.99 18.61 1.50
CA GLU A 113 7.09 19.50 1.92
C GLU A 113 8.31 19.35 1.02
N LYS A 114 8.71 18.11 0.70
CA LYS A 114 9.83 17.84 -0.21
C LYS A 114 9.60 18.35 -1.62
N LEU A 115 8.34 18.45 -2.07
CA LEU A 115 8.02 19.08 -3.35
C LEU A 115 8.29 20.59 -3.33
N HIS A 116 8.04 21.30 -2.23
CA HIS A 116 8.40 22.72 -2.13
C HIS A 116 9.91 22.92 -2.07
N GLU A 117 10.64 22.08 -1.32
CA GLU A 117 12.11 22.13 -1.25
C GLU A 117 12.78 21.91 -2.62
N ASN A 118 12.26 20.96 -3.41
CA ASN A 118 12.79 20.65 -4.73
C ASN A 118 12.49 21.73 -5.78
N ASN A 119 11.56 22.65 -5.47
CA ASN A 119 10.97 23.60 -6.40
C ASN A 119 10.99 25.02 -5.80
N PRO A 120 12.17 25.59 -5.53
CA PRO A 120 12.29 26.93 -4.97
C PRO A 120 11.68 27.96 -5.94
N ARG A 121 10.86 28.87 -5.41
CA ARG A 121 10.22 29.94 -6.20
C ARG A 121 11.30 30.93 -6.65
N GLY A 122 11.37 31.24 -7.95
CA GLY A 122 12.26 32.27 -8.51
C GLY A 122 13.20 31.83 -9.66
N HIS A 123 13.18 30.57 -10.07
CA HIS A 123 13.92 30.09 -11.22
C HIS A 123 12.99 29.73 -12.39
N ASP A 124 13.22 30.34 -13.55
CA ASP A 124 12.42 30.24 -14.78
C ASP A 124 12.64 28.89 -15.51
N HIS A 125 12.34 27.77 -14.84
CA HIS A 125 12.40 26.43 -15.43
C HIS A 125 11.56 25.40 -14.68
N SER A 126 11.10 24.39 -15.43
CA SER A 126 10.13 23.38 -15.03
C SER A 126 10.57 22.50 -13.85
N HIS A 127 9.63 22.23 -12.95
CA HIS A 127 9.80 21.40 -11.75
C HIS A 127 9.86 19.89 -12.10
N GLY A 128 11.02 19.24 -11.91
CA GLY A 128 11.30 17.87 -12.36
C GLY A 128 11.63 16.82 -11.28
N LYS A 129 11.68 17.19 -9.99
CA LYS A 129 12.01 16.24 -8.91
C LYS A 129 10.79 16.03 -8.00
N GLY A 130 10.01 14.99 -8.30
CA GLY A 130 9.00 14.46 -7.38
C GLY A 130 9.60 13.99 -6.05
N CYS A 131 8.75 13.61 -5.09
CA CYS A 131 9.20 13.12 -3.79
C CYS A 131 9.71 11.66 -3.87
N GLY A 132 10.69 11.29 -3.03
CA GLY A 132 11.13 9.90 -2.86
C GLY A 132 12.30 9.39 -3.72
N LYS A 133 13.07 10.25 -4.40
CA LYS A 133 14.35 9.83 -5.01
C LYS A 133 15.44 9.67 -3.96
#